data_AF-A0AAP0MPH1-F1
#
_entry.id   AF-A0AAP0MPH1-F1
#
_cell.length_a   1.000
_cell.length_b   1.000
_cell.length_c   1.000
_cell.angle_alpha   90.00
_cell.angle_beta   90.00
_cell.angle_gamma   90.00
#
_symmetry.space_group_name_H-M   'P 1'
#
loop_
_entity.id
_entity.type
_entity.pdbx_description
1 polymer ?
#
loop_
_entity_poly.entity_id
_entity_poly.type
_entity_poly.pdbx_seq_one_letter_code
_entity_poly.pdbx_strand_id
1 'polypeptide(L)' 'MNGDSFGNSLFSKTFIDIAMNVARTAQCVYQYGDGHASQEHETQRRLLALLINPIPE' A
#
# COMPACT_ATOMS: atom_id res chain seq x y z
N MET A 1 -0.52 -4.36 11.15
CA MET A 1 -1.86 -3.98 11.65
C MET A 1 -2.76 -5.19 11.43
N ASN A 2 -2.68 -6.19 12.31
CA ASN A 2 -3.22 -7.53 12.06
C ASN A 2 -4.03 -8.04 13.27
N GLY A 3 -4.89 -7.23 13.89
CA GLY A 3 -5.62 -7.72 15.08
C GLY A 3 -6.80 -6.93 15.59
N ASP A 4 -7.00 -5.66 15.21
CA ASP A 4 -8.03 -4.87 15.87
C ASP A 4 -9.36 -4.98 15.11
N SER A 5 -10.32 -5.70 15.71
CA SER A 5 -11.71 -5.67 15.27
C SER A 5 -12.28 -4.30 15.60
N PHE A 6 -12.43 -3.44 14.59
CA PHE A 6 -12.98 -2.09 14.71
C PHE A 6 -14.49 -2.04 15.01
N GLY A 7 -15.04 -3.09 15.65
CA GLY A 7 -16.46 -3.22 15.93
C GLY A 7 -17.09 -2.07 16.72
N ASN A 8 -16.27 -1.25 17.39
CA ASN A 8 -16.69 -0.07 18.16
C ASN A 8 -16.06 1.26 17.66
N SER A 9 -15.60 1.32 16.40
CA SER A 9 -15.00 2.53 15.86
C SER A 9 -16.05 3.62 15.58
N LEU A 10 -15.68 4.88 15.88
CA LEU A 10 -16.45 6.08 15.51
C LEU A 10 -16.37 6.39 14.00
N PHE A 11 -15.47 5.72 13.28
CA PHE A 11 -15.25 5.95 11.85
C PHE A 11 -16.03 4.95 11.00
N SER A 12 -16.42 5.38 9.80
CA SER A 12 -17.09 4.50 8.85
C SER A 12 -16.16 3.35 8.45
N LYS A 13 -16.76 2.19 8.16
CA LYS A 13 -16.01 1.01 7.69
C LYS A 13 -15.14 1.35 6.46
N THR A 14 -15.68 2.13 5.52
CA THR A 14 -14.94 2.58 4.33
C THR A 14 -13.68 3.37 4.69
N PHE A 15 -13.77 4.30 5.63
CA PHE A 15 -12.61 5.06 6.07
C PHE A 15 -11.54 4.15 6.67
N ILE A 16 -11.95 3.22 7.52
CA ILE A 16 -11.06 2.25 8.16
C ILE A 16 -10.39 1.37 7.09
N ASP A 17 -11.15 0.84 6.13
CA ASP A 17 -10.61 0.01 5.06
C ASP A 17 -9.59 0.77 4.21
N ILE A 18 -9.84 2.05 3.91
CA ILE A 18 -8.90 2.92 3.20
C ILE A 18 -7.62 3.13 4.03
N ALA A 19 -7.76 3.51 5.31
CA ALA A 19 -6.62 3.73 6.19
C ALA A 19 -5.74 2.46 6.33
N MET A 20 -6.39 1.30 6.45
CA MET A 20 -5.71 0.00 6.49
C MET A 20 -4.96 -0.28 5.18
N ASN A 21 -5.55 0.02 4.04
CA ASN A 21 -4.89 -0.16 2.75
C ASN A 21 -3.69 0.78 2.58
N VAL A 22 -3.80 2.05 3.01
CA VAL A 22 -2.66 2.98 3.02
C VAL A 22 -1.51 2.43 3.88
N ALA A 23 -1.80 1.92 5.07
CA ALA A 23 -0.79 1.32 5.94
C ALA A 23 -0.12 0.10 5.28
N ARG A 24 -0.90 -0.77 4.62
CA ARG A 24 -0.36 -1.92 3.85
C ARG A 24 0.50 -1.46 2.67
N THR A 25 0.07 -0.44 1.93
CA THR A 25 0.86 0.13 0.84
C THR A 25 2.20 0.67 1.35
N ALA A 26 2.21 1.39 2.47
CA ALA A 26 3.44 1.85 3.10
C ALA A 26 4.34 0.67 3.50
N GLN A 27 3.78 -0.38 4.11
CA GLN A 27 4.56 -1.59 4.42
C GLN A 27 5.21 -2.19 3.17
N CYS A 28 4.50 -2.29 2.04
CA CYS A 28 5.06 -2.80 0.79
C CYS A 28 6.12 -1.86 0.18
N VAL A 29 5.88 -0.55 0.19
CA VAL A 29 6.83 0.44 -0.35
C VAL A 29 8.12 0.44 0.47
N TYR A 30 8.03 0.32 1.79
CA TYR A 30 9.18 0.44 2.69
C TYR A 30 9.78 -0.91 3.14
N GLN A 31 9.30 -2.04 2.62
CA GLN A 31 9.74 -3.38 3.10
C GLN A 31 11.24 -3.64 2.93
N TYR A 32 11.91 -2.92 2.02
CA TYR A 32 13.35 -3.05 1.74
C TYR A 32 14.14 -1.76 1.98
N GLY A 33 13.62 -0.83 2.79
CA GLY A 33 14.22 0.47 3.02
C GLY A 33 13.39 1.59 2.39
N ASP A 34 14.01 2.71 2.02
CA ASP A 34 13.30 3.88 1.48
C ASP A 34 12.83 3.67 0.04
N GLY A 35 11.79 2.87 -0.18
CA GLY A 35 11.26 2.67 -1.53
C GLY A 35 10.52 3.88 -2.12
N HIS A 36 10.31 4.97 -1.37
CA HIS A 36 9.55 6.13 -1.85
C HIS A 36 10.46 7.22 -2.45
N ALA A 37 11.54 7.55 -1.77
CA ALA A 37 12.48 8.59 -2.19
C ALA A 37 13.86 8.04 -2.58
N SER A 38 14.08 6.72 -2.50
CA SER A 38 15.32 6.12 -3.02
C SER A 38 15.47 6.39 -4.51
N GLN A 39 16.72 6.62 -4.91
CA GLN A 39 17.14 6.70 -6.31
C GLN A 39 17.15 5.32 -6.97
N GLU A 40 16.96 4.25 -6.21
CA GLU A 40 16.78 2.90 -6.73
C GLU A 40 15.41 2.77 -7.41
N HIS A 41 15.44 2.50 -8.71
CA HIS A 41 14.24 2.48 -9.56
C HIS A 41 13.32 1.26 -9.35
N GLU A 42 13.55 0.43 -8.34
CA GLU A 42 12.80 -0.81 -8.13
C GLU A 42 11.32 -0.55 -7.84
N THR A 43 11.01 0.38 -6.92
CA THR A 43 9.62 0.78 -6.67
C THR A 43 8.98 1.38 -7.91
N GLN A 44 9.71 2.21 -8.68
CA GLN A 44 9.22 2.80 -9.92
C GLN A 44 8.86 1.72 -10.96
N ARG A 45 9.71 0.70 -11.13
CA ARG A 45 9.43 -0.42 -12.04
C ARG A 45 8.17 -1.18 -11.63
N ARG A 46 7.99 -1.45 -10.33
CA ARG A 46 6.79 -2.11 -9.81
C ARG A 46 5.53 -1.26 -10.03
N LEU A 47 5.61 0.05 -9.82
CA LEU A 47 4.50 0.97 -10.07
C LEU A 47 4.13 1.05 -11.55
N LEU A 48 5.12 1.10 -12.44
CA LEU A 48 4.89 1.05 -13.88
C LEU A 48 4.20 -0.26 -14.28
N ALA A 49 4.68 -1.39 -13.78
CA ALA A 49 4.08 -2.70 -14.04
C ALA A 49 2.64 -2.80 -13.52
N LEU A 50 2.34 -2.19 -12.37
CA LEU A 50 1.03 -2.31 -11.72
C LEU A 50 -0.02 -1.32 -12.26
N LEU A 51 0.38 -0.09 -12.55
CA LEU A 51 -0.56 1.02 -12.83
C LEU A 51 -0.61 1.43 -14.30
N ILE A 52 0.45 1.15 -15.07
CA ILE A 52 0.60 1.63 -16.45
C ILE A 52 0.59 0.48 -17.44
N ASN A 53 1.36 -0.58 -17.16
CA ASN A 53 1.46 -1.71 -18.07
C ASN A 53 0.23 -2.60 -17.96
N PRO A 54 -0.33 -3.07 -19.09
CA PRO A 54 -1.40 -4.05 -19.07
C PRO A 54 -0.88 -5.39 -18.57
N ILE A 55 -1.80 -6.22 -18.06
CA ILE A 55 -1.52 -7.62 -17.75
C ILE A 55 -1.37 -8.36 -19.10
N PRO A 56 -0.27 -9.10 -19.33
CA PRO A 56 -0.12 -9.91 -20.54
C PRO A 56 -1.26 -10.93 -20.67
N GLU A 57 -1.67 -11.24 -21.90
CA GLU A 57 -2.62 -12.32 -22.18
C GLU A 57 -2.05 -13.71 -21.92
#